data_AF-A3XJ50-F1
#
_entry.id   AF-A3XJ50-F1
#
_cell.length_a   1.000
_cell.length_b   1.000
_cell.length_c   1.000
_cell.angle_alpha   90.00
_cell.angle_beta   90.00
_cell.angle_gamma   90.00
#
_symmetry.space_group_name_H-M   'P 1'
#
loop_
_entity.id
_entity.type
_entity.pdbx_description
1 polymer ?
#
loop_
_entity_poly.entity_id
_entity_poly.type
_entity_poly.pdbx_seq_one_letter_code
_entity_poly.pdbx_strand_id
1 'polypeptide(L)'
;MNLIYQGKNPLVDSAVRRTTQVLKSSFFQNQLLQNLTEEEAQQIQELFSHIHNSQEEVLLIKTYWNPLVRTQISFSNSSQCLEINLATLRKSRRILLEQIVRNYTLIEFRKIHPEWVEFSQRDEYLASKISSLAKVYA
;
A
#
# COMPACT_ATOMS: atom_id res chain seq x y z
N MET A 1 -8.44 1.07 -9.45
CA MET A 1 -7.44 0.03 -9.23
C MET A 1 -6.08 0.38 -9.84
N ASN A 2 -5.71 1.67 -9.88
CA ASN A 2 -4.53 2.17 -10.59
C ASN A 2 -3.70 3.05 -9.63
N LEU A 3 -2.57 2.52 -9.13
CA LEU A 3 -1.52 3.35 -8.55
C LEU A 3 -0.81 4.07 -9.69
N ILE A 4 -0.84 5.40 -9.71
CA ILE A 4 -0.21 6.19 -10.77
C ILE A 4 0.94 6.99 -10.19
N TYR A 5 2.16 6.66 -10.62
CA TYR A 5 3.34 7.42 -10.26
C TYR A 5 3.50 8.67 -11.13
N GLN A 6 3.51 9.84 -10.50
CA GLN A 6 3.78 11.14 -11.13
C GLN A 6 5.21 11.58 -10.79
N GLY A 7 6.19 11.05 -11.54
CA GLY A 7 7.58 11.46 -11.40
C GLY A 7 8.50 10.71 -12.35
N LYS A 8 9.82 10.86 -12.13
CA LYS A 8 10.86 10.32 -13.02
C LYS A 8 11.82 9.36 -12.32
N ASN A 9 11.60 9.03 -11.03
CA ASN A 9 12.48 8.13 -10.31
C ASN A 9 12.19 6.66 -10.71
N PRO A 10 13.14 5.95 -11.35
CA PRO A 10 12.90 4.61 -11.87
C PRO A 10 12.69 3.56 -10.78
N LEU A 11 13.29 3.74 -9.61
CA LEU A 11 13.10 2.83 -8.47
C LEU A 11 11.67 2.93 -7.94
N VAL A 12 11.14 4.16 -7.83
CA VAL A 12 9.77 4.41 -7.40
C VAL A 12 8.78 3.86 -8.42
N ASP A 13 8.95 4.21 -9.68
CA ASP A 13 8.14 3.72 -10.79
C ASP A 13 8.07 2.18 -10.85
N SER A 14 9.23 1.52 -10.73
CA SER A 14 9.28 0.06 -10.66
C SER A 14 8.56 -0.51 -9.44
N ALA A 15 8.67 0.11 -8.27
CA ALA A 15 8.00 -0.35 -7.06
C ALA A 15 6.47 -0.16 -7.18
N VAL A 16 6.00 0.97 -7.71
CA VAL A 16 4.58 1.26 -7.93
C VAL A 16 3.94 0.21 -8.84
N ARG A 17 4.54 -0.04 -10.02
CA ARG A 17 4.05 -1.08 -10.94
C ARG A 17 4.01 -2.45 -10.26
N ARG A 18 5.05 -2.78 -9.51
CA ARG A 18 5.15 -4.08 -8.86
C ARG A 18 4.11 -4.24 -7.77
N THR A 19 3.84 -3.20 -6.97
CA THR A 19 2.74 -3.20 -6.00
C THR A 19 1.42 -3.53 -6.66
N THR A 20 1.09 -2.87 -7.78
CA THR A 20 -0.16 -3.17 -8.50
C THR A 20 -0.24 -4.62 -8.97
N GLN A 21 0.86 -5.18 -9.48
CA GLN A 21 0.91 -6.59 -9.90
C GLN A 21 0.74 -7.55 -8.72
N VAL A 22 1.40 -7.29 -7.60
CA VAL A 22 1.35 -8.15 -6.40
C VAL A 22 -0.05 -8.17 -5.82
N LEU A 23 -0.68 -7.00 -5.64
CA LEU A 23 -2.02 -6.92 -5.05
C LEU A 23 -3.11 -7.54 -5.95
N LYS A 24 -2.92 -7.56 -7.27
CA LYS A 24 -3.83 -8.22 -8.24
C LYS A 24 -3.54 -9.71 -8.45
N SER A 25 -2.45 -10.24 -7.87
CA SER A 25 -2.06 -11.63 -8.06
C SER A 25 -2.90 -12.56 -7.20
N SER A 26 -3.68 -13.45 -7.83
CA SER A 26 -4.43 -14.50 -7.13
C SER A 26 -3.52 -15.44 -6.34
N PHE A 27 -2.31 -15.72 -6.84
CA PHE A 27 -1.32 -16.51 -6.12
C PHE A 27 -0.90 -15.83 -4.80
N PHE A 28 -0.62 -14.53 -4.85
CA PHE A 28 -0.26 -13.76 -3.65
C PHE A 28 -1.42 -13.72 -2.65
N GLN A 29 -2.64 -13.45 -3.12
CA GLN A 29 -3.84 -13.42 -2.28
C GLN A 29 -4.08 -14.77 -1.61
N ASN A 30 -4.00 -15.88 -2.37
CA ASN A 30 -4.18 -17.22 -1.82
C ASN A 30 -3.11 -17.56 -0.76
N GLN A 31 -1.84 -17.23 -1.02
CA GLN A 31 -0.78 -17.49 -0.05
C GLN A 31 -0.96 -16.66 1.23
N LEU A 32 -1.41 -15.41 1.10
CA LEU A 32 -1.69 -14.55 2.23
C LEU A 32 -2.78 -15.17 3.11
N LEU A 33 -3.87 -15.66 2.51
CA LEU A 33 -5.02 -16.23 3.23
C LEU A 33 -4.70 -17.54 3.98
N GLN A 34 -3.71 -18.31 3.54
CA GLN A 34 -3.34 -19.60 4.18
C GLN A 34 -2.82 -19.47 5.62
N ASN A 35 -2.36 -18.28 6.02
CA ASN A 35 -1.70 -18.07 7.32
C ASN A 35 -2.50 -17.15 8.26
N LEU A 36 -3.81 -17.06 8.05
CA LEU A 36 -4.71 -16.16 8.75
C LEU A 36 -5.76 -16.92 9.54
N THR A 37 -6.30 -16.28 10.57
CA THR A 37 -7.56 -16.72 11.18
C THR A 37 -8.71 -16.51 10.21
N GLU A 38 -9.85 -17.15 10.45
CA GLU A 38 -11.04 -16.98 9.63
C GLU A 38 -11.51 -15.51 9.57
N GLU A 39 -11.48 -14.81 10.71
CA GLU A 39 -11.83 -13.40 10.79
C GLU A 39 -10.85 -12.51 10.00
N GLU A 40 -9.54 -12.73 10.14
CA GLU A 40 -8.50 -12.02 9.39
C GLU A 40 -8.66 -12.26 7.88
N ALA A 41 -8.95 -13.51 7.48
CA ALA A 41 -9.16 -13.90 6.10
C ALA A 41 -10.37 -13.21 5.48
N GLN A 42 -11.49 -13.14 6.20
CA GLN A 42 -12.70 -12.46 5.74
C GLN A 42 -12.47 -10.97 5.48
N GLN A 43 -11.79 -10.29 6.41
CA GLN A 43 -11.47 -8.86 6.27
C GLN A 43 -10.51 -8.59 5.08
N ILE A 44 -9.52 -9.46 4.88
CA ILE A 44 -8.62 -9.34 3.73
C ILE A 44 -9.35 -9.63 2.40
N GLN A 45 -10.30 -10.57 2.39
CA GLN A 45 -11.13 -10.83 1.22
C GLN A 45 -12.04 -9.64 0.88
N GLU A 46 -12.62 -8.99 1.89
CA GLU A 46 -13.38 -7.76 1.71
C GLU A 46 -12.49 -6.65 1.14
N LEU A 47 -11.29 -6.46 1.70
CA LEU A 47 -10.28 -5.53 1.18
C LEU A 47 -9.96 -5.80 -0.29
N PHE A 48 -9.63 -7.04 -0.67
CA PHE A 48 -9.32 -7.33 -2.06
C PHE A 48 -10.53 -7.15 -2.97
N SER A 49 -11.73 -7.49 -2.51
CA SER A 49 -12.97 -7.27 -3.27
C SER A 49 -13.18 -5.77 -3.52
N HIS A 50 -13.00 -4.93 -2.50
CA HIS A 50 -13.04 -3.48 -2.62
C HIS A 50 -11.99 -2.99 -3.64
N ILE A 51 -10.73 -3.40 -3.51
CA ILE A 51 -9.66 -3.03 -4.45
C ILE A 51 -9.99 -3.44 -5.90
N HIS A 52 -10.60 -4.61 -6.11
CA HIS A 52 -10.97 -5.08 -7.46
C HIS A 52 -12.14 -4.31 -8.05
N ASN A 53 -13.09 -3.88 -7.23
CA ASN A 53 -14.30 -3.18 -7.65
C ASN A 53 -14.07 -1.67 -7.83
N SER A 54 -13.14 -1.07 -7.08
CA SER A 54 -12.78 0.34 -7.16
C SER A 54 -11.89 0.66 -8.38
N GLN A 55 -12.18 0.12 -9.57
CA GLN A 55 -11.30 0.21 -10.75
C GLN A 55 -11.04 1.64 -11.22
N GLU A 56 -12.02 2.53 -11.06
CA GLU A 56 -11.94 3.93 -11.47
C GLU A 56 -11.18 4.81 -10.47
N GLU A 57 -11.01 4.35 -9.23
CA GLU A 57 -10.23 5.08 -8.24
C GLU A 57 -8.73 5.00 -8.52
N VAL A 58 -8.11 6.18 -8.57
CA VAL A 58 -6.69 6.39 -8.79
C VAL A 58 -6.08 6.97 -7.51
N LEU A 59 -5.06 6.28 -6.99
CA LEU A 59 -4.20 6.86 -5.97
C LEU A 59 -2.92 7.38 -6.64
N LEU A 60 -2.70 8.69 -6.55
CA LEU A 60 -1.49 9.31 -7.07
C LEU A 60 -0.32 9.04 -6.12
N ILE A 61 0.84 8.71 -6.69
CA ILE A 61 2.11 8.59 -5.98
C ILE A 61 3.01 9.71 -6.49
N LYS A 62 3.44 10.59 -5.59
CA LYS A 62 4.33 11.72 -5.87
C LYS A 62 5.64 11.55 -5.14
N THR A 63 6.69 12.19 -5.67
CA THR A 63 7.98 12.24 -5.01
C THR A 63 8.38 13.69 -4.75
N TYR A 64 8.96 13.94 -3.59
CA TYR A 64 9.53 15.23 -3.21
C TYR A 64 10.92 15.02 -2.58
N TRP A 65 11.66 16.10 -2.38
CA TRP A 65 12.96 16.04 -1.69
C TRP A 65 12.95 17.02 -0.52
N ASN A 66 12.99 16.50 0.70
CA ASN A 66 13.14 17.32 1.90
C ASN A 66 14.01 16.60 2.94
N PRO A 67 15.27 17.02 3.14
CA PRO A 67 16.19 16.34 4.06
C PRO A 67 15.82 16.53 5.54
N LEU A 68 14.95 17.49 5.87
CA LEU A 68 14.50 17.74 7.24
C LEU A 68 13.40 16.77 7.68
N VAL A 69 12.65 16.21 6.73
CA VAL A 69 11.56 15.27 7.01
C VAL A 69 12.12 13.85 7.06
N ARG A 70 12.07 13.23 8.24
CA ARG A 70 12.57 11.85 8.43
C ARG A 70 11.63 10.78 7.88
N THR A 71 10.34 11.09 7.76
CA THR A 71 9.34 10.16 7.21
C THR A 71 9.60 9.91 5.73
N GLN A 72 9.62 8.63 5.35
CA GLN A 72 9.90 8.22 3.97
C GLN A 72 8.66 8.28 3.08
N ILE A 73 7.52 7.83 3.58
CA ILE A 73 6.23 7.86 2.89
C ILE A 73 5.19 8.46 3.81
N SER A 74 4.40 9.39 3.30
CA SER A 74 3.26 9.99 3.99
C SER A 74 2.04 10.00 3.09
N PHE A 75 0.86 9.90 3.69
CA PHE A 75 -0.40 10.14 2.99
C PHE A 75 -0.83 11.59 3.18
N SER A 76 -1.07 12.28 2.08
CA SER A 76 -1.53 13.66 2.05
C SER A 76 -3.05 13.68 1.89
N ASN A 77 -3.78 13.87 3.00
CA ASN A 77 -5.26 13.90 3.01
C ASN A 77 -5.82 14.98 2.08
N SER A 78 -5.14 16.13 1.96
CA SER A 78 -5.59 17.27 1.14
C SER A 78 -5.47 17.02 -0.36
N SER A 79 -4.50 16.21 -0.77
CA SER A 79 -4.23 15.91 -2.19
C SER A 79 -4.54 14.47 -2.58
N GLN A 80 -5.07 13.67 -1.63
CA GLN A 80 -5.40 12.25 -1.79
C GLN A 80 -4.28 11.48 -2.49
N CYS A 81 -3.04 11.69 -2.04
CA CYS A 81 -1.87 11.09 -2.66
C CYS A 81 -0.87 10.55 -1.64
N LEU A 82 -0.10 9.55 -2.06
CA LEU A 82 1.07 9.08 -1.33
C LEU A 82 2.29 9.88 -1.78
N GLU A 83 2.95 10.51 -0.82
CA GLU A 83 4.14 11.31 -1.06
C GLU A 83 5.37 10.55 -0.56
N ILE A 84 6.37 10.39 -1.43
CA ILE A 84 7.62 9.69 -1.14
C ILE A 84 8.75 10.72 -1.06
N ASN A 85 9.38 10.80 0.10
CA ASN A 85 10.55 11.65 0.30
C ASN A 85 11.80 10.97 -0.26
N LEU A 86 12.34 11.52 -1.34
CA LEU A 86 13.57 11.04 -1.97
C LEU A 86 14.81 11.26 -1.10
N ALA A 87 14.80 12.22 -0.17
CA ALA A 87 15.93 12.49 0.71
C ALA A 87 16.18 11.36 1.71
N THR A 88 15.13 10.64 2.10
CA THR A 88 15.19 9.51 3.06
C THR A 88 14.89 8.17 2.40
N LEU A 89 14.68 8.14 1.09
CA LEU A 89 14.39 6.94 0.33
C LEU A 89 15.57 5.96 0.41
N ARG A 90 15.34 4.83 1.07
CA ARG A 90 16.28 3.69 1.01
C ARG A 90 16.32 3.18 -0.44
N LYS A 91 17.52 2.92 -0.97
CA LYS A 91 17.75 2.37 -2.32
C LYS A 91 17.37 0.88 -2.42
N SER A 92 16.21 0.49 -1.91
CA SER A 92 15.70 -0.88 -1.92
C SER A 92 14.27 -0.91 -2.42
N ARG A 93 14.07 -1.55 -3.57
CA ARG A 93 12.74 -1.76 -4.16
C ARG A 93 11.84 -2.55 -3.21
N ARG A 94 12.40 -3.51 -2.46
CA ARG A 94 11.67 -4.33 -1.48
C ARG A 94 11.06 -3.47 -0.38
N ILE A 95 11.86 -2.59 0.22
CA ILE A 95 11.42 -1.68 1.29
C ILE A 95 10.39 -0.70 0.73
N LEU A 96 10.62 -0.19 -0.49
CA LEU A 96 9.69 0.73 -1.11
C LEU A 96 8.33 0.07 -1.39
N LEU A 97 8.32 -1.14 -1.93
CA LEU A 97 7.11 -1.91 -2.16
C LEU A 97 6.37 -2.19 -0.85
N GLU A 98 7.09 -2.64 0.20
CA GLU A 98 6.53 -2.87 1.54
C GLU A 98 5.79 -1.62 2.05
N GLN A 99 6.45 -0.45 1.98
CA GLN A 99 5.87 0.80 2.46
C GLN A 99 4.68 1.26 1.61
N ILE A 100 4.74 1.12 0.28
CA ILE A 100 3.60 1.46 -0.61
C ILE A 100 2.43 0.54 -0.29
N VAL A 101 2.64 -0.78 -0.21
CA VAL A 101 1.59 -1.75 0.11
C VAL A 101 0.96 -1.43 1.45
N ARG A 102 1.77 -1.22 2.50
CA ARG A 102 1.26 -0.92 3.85
C ARG A 102 0.38 0.33 3.85
N ASN A 103 0.88 1.45 3.34
CA ASN A 103 0.13 2.71 3.33
C ASN A 103 -1.12 2.61 2.45
N TYR A 104 -1.02 1.92 1.32
CA TYR A 104 -2.16 1.70 0.44
C TYR A 104 -3.26 0.88 1.12
N THR A 105 -2.92 -0.27 1.71
CA THR A 105 -3.86 -1.10 2.47
C THR A 105 -4.58 -0.29 3.55
N LEU A 106 -3.85 0.54 4.29
CA LEU A 106 -4.41 1.39 5.33
C LEU A 106 -5.42 2.40 4.77
N ILE A 107 -5.10 3.04 3.63
CA ILE A 107 -6.02 3.96 2.95
C ILE A 107 -7.31 3.24 2.56
N GLU A 108 -7.20 2.04 1.99
CA GLU A 108 -8.38 1.27 1.55
C GLU A 108 -9.22 0.79 2.73
N PHE A 109 -8.62 0.34 3.84
CA PHE A 109 -9.40 0.00 5.03
C PHE A 109 -10.21 1.19 5.56
N ARG A 110 -9.67 2.40 5.54
CA ARG A 110 -10.42 3.61 5.90
C ARG A 110 -11.59 3.91 4.97
N LYS A 111 -11.52 3.49 3.70
CA LYS A 111 -12.64 3.66 2.76
C LYS A 111 -13.75 2.66 3.00
N ILE A 112 -13.38 1.42 3.37
CA ILE A 112 -14.33 0.35 3.67
C ILE A 112 -15.04 0.63 5.00
N HIS A 113 -14.31 1.15 5.99
CA HIS A 113 -14.82 1.41 7.34
C HIS A 113 -14.54 2.85 7.79
N PRO A 114 -15.21 3.85 7.17
CA PRO A 114 -15.00 5.26 7.47
C PRO A 114 -15.37 5.64 8.92
N GLU A 115 -16.21 4.84 9.58
CA GLU A 115 -16.63 5.00 10.97
C GLU A 115 -15.56 4.60 12.00
N TRP A 116 -14.49 3.92 11.58
CA TRP A 116 -13.38 3.58 12.48
C TRP A 116 -12.45 4.79 12.63
N VAL A 117 -12.59 5.46 13.77
CA VAL A 117 -11.73 6.60 14.16
C VAL A 117 -10.35 6.06 14.55
N GLU A 118 -9.33 6.46 13.79
CA GLU A 118 -7.95 5.94 13.79
C GLU A 118 -7.76 4.58 13.09
N PHE A 119 -6.55 4.33 12.58
CA PHE A 119 -6.21 2.97 12.14
C PHE A 119 -6.28 2.09 13.37
N SER A 120 -7.27 1.20 13.44
CA SER A 120 -7.36 0.29 14.56
C SER A 120 -6.06 -0.52 14.63
N GLN A 121 -5.64 -0.94 15.82
CA GLN A 121 -4.43 -1.78 15.97
C GLN A 121 -4.47 -3.00 15.03
N ARG A 122 -5.68 -3.48 14.73
CA ARG A 122 -5.95 -4.54 13.75
C ARG A 122 -5.59 -4.13 12.32
N ASP A 123 -6.02 -2.98 11.83
CA ASP A 123 -5.75 -2.55 10.44
C ASP A 123 -4.25 -2.36 10.21
N GLU A 124 -3.55 -1.80 11.21
CA GLU A 124 -2.09 -1.70 11.21
C GLU A 124 -1.41 -3.07 11.18
N TYR A 125 -1.92 -4.01 11.97
CA TYR A 125 -1.41 -5.38 11.99
C TYR A 125 -1.65 -6.10 10.66
N LEU A 126 -2.84 -6.00 10.06
CA LEU A 126 -3.16 -6.62 8.76
C LEU A 126 -2.34 -5.97 7.63
N ALA A 127 -2.26 -4.64 7.60
CA ALA A 127 -1.41 -3.93 6.65
C ALA A 127 0.06 -4.32 6.78
N SER A 128 0.55 -4.55 8.00
CA SER A 128 1.89 -5.06 8.27
C SER A 128 2.09 -6.48 7.74
N LYS A 129 1.13 -7.38 7.92
CA LYS A 129 1.18 -8.74 7.34
C LYS A 129 1.23 -8.71 5.82
N ILE A 130 0.30 -7.99 5.19
CA ILE A 130 0.18 -7.89 3.72
C ILE A 130 1.48 -7.34 3.14
N SER A 131 1.98 -6.23 3.68
CA SER A 131 3.23 -5.60 3.21
C SER A 131 4.47 -6.46 3.43
N SER A 132 4.54 -7.16 4.58
CA SER A 132 5.64 -8.07 4.90
C SER A 132 5.72 -9.25 3.93
N LEU A 133 4.58 -9.79 3.50
CA LEU A 133 4.57 -10.82 2.47
C LEU A 133 4.89 -10.22 1.09
N ALA A 134 4.30 -9.07 0.76
CA ALA A 134 4.43 -8.45 -0.54
C ALA A 134 5.89 -8.11 -0.90
N LYS A 135 6.73 -7.75 0.08
CA LYS A 135 8.15 -7.43 -0.16
C LYS A 135 8.98 -8.61 -0.66
N VAL A 136 8.53 -9.85 -0.44
CA VAL A 136 9.17 -11.07 -0.98
C VAL A 136 8.98 -11.13 -2.50
N TYR A 137 7.90 -10.54 -3.00
CA TYR A 137 7.55 -10.49 -4.42
C TYR A 137 8.15 -9.29 -5.14
N ALA A 138 8.87 -8.41 -4.45
CA ALA A 138 9.36 -7.16 -5.01
C ALA A 138 10.39 -7.32 -6.12
#